data_AF-A0A8J6M515-F1
#
_entry.id   AF-A0A8J6M515-F1
#
_cell.length_a   1.000
_cell.length_b   1.000
_cell.length_c   1.000
_cell.angle_alpha   90.00
_cell.angle_beta   90.00
_cell.angle_gamma   90.00
#
_symmetry.space_group_name_H-M   'P 1'
#
loop_
_entity.id
_entity.type
_entity.pdbx_description
1 polymer ?
#
loop_
_entity_poly.entity_id
_entity_poly.type
_entity_poly.pdbx_seq_one_letter_code
_entity_poly.pdbx_strand_id
1 'polypeptide(L)'
;MGFFDNMKDRAMDLAQAGVAQSKRLAEIAKLKTANLGEEDTIKKAYIELGKLYYAEKGAAPDGAYVAACERIDAARAAIETNNDRIAELKAVIGEGKTGDDTVIVDDGPIVDGPAAQPAEEATQADFAEEEPAAPEQPEEAAKTEE
;
A
#
# COMPACT_ATOMS: atom_id res chain seq x y z
N MET A 1 -26.79 49.65 -1.73
CA MET A 1 -26.91 48.55 -2.70
C MET A 1 -25.82 47.48 -2.56
N GLY A 2 -24.92 47.52 -1.56
CA GLY A 2 -23.69 46.71 -1.56
C GLY A 2 -23.64 45.41 -0.73
N PHE A 3 -24.71 45.02 -0.01
CA PHE A 3 -24.68 43.79 0.80
C PHE A 3 -24.81 42.51 -0.04
N PHE A 4 -25.69 42.52 -1.04
CA PHE A 4 -25.92 41.39 -1.93
C PHE A 4 -24.70 41.09 -2.82
N ASP A 5 -24.03 42.12 -3.33
CA ASP A 5 -22.82 41.96 -4.13
C ASP A 5 -21.67 41.35 -3.31
N ASN A 6 -21.46 41.79 -2.07
CA ASN A 6 -20.48 41.19 -1.16
C ASN A 6 -20.78 39.71 -0.83
N MET A 7 -22.06 39.35 -0.66
CA MET A 7 -22.44 37.96 -0.43
C MET A 7 -22.19 37.10 -1.68
N LYS A 8 -22.45 37.63 -2.87
CA LYS A 8 -22.18 36.96 -4.15
C LYS A 8 -20.69 36.72 -4.36
N ASP A 9 -19.85 37.72 -4.09
CA ASP A 9 -18.40 37.61 -4.29
C ASP A 9 -17.79 36.58 -3.31
N ARG A 10 -18.20 36.59 -2.03
CA ARG A 10 -17.80 35.56 -1.07
C ARG A 10 -18.26 34.15 -1.45
N ALA A 11 -19.47 34.02 -1.98
CA ALA A 11 -19.98 32.74 -2.47
C ALA A 11 -19.18 32.25 -3.69
N MET A 12 -18.76 33.15 -4.59
CA MET A 12 -17.89 32.81 -5.71
C MET A 12 -16.49 32.41 -5.25
N ASP A 13 -15.89 33.11 -4.29
CA ASP A 13 -14.58 32.77 -3.73
C ASP A 13 -14.60 31.41 -3.05
N LEU A 14 -15.65 31.12 -2.25
CA LEU A 14 -15.85 29.81 -1.63
C LEU A 14 -16.03 28.70 -2.68
N ALA A 15 -16.80 28.96 -3.73
CA ALA A 15 -16.97 28.00 -4.82
C ALA A 15 -15.65 27.72 -5.53
N GLN A 16 -14.85 28.75 -5.83
CA GLN A 16 -13.54 28.60 -6.46
C GLN A 16 -12.53 27.89 -5.54
N ALA A 17 -12.54 28.19 -4.25
CA ALA A 17 -11.72 27.50 -3.24
C ALA A 17 -12.09 26.02 -3.14
N GLY A 18 -13.38 25.69 -3.10
CA GLY A 18 -13.87 24.31 -3.12
C GLY A 18 -13.49 23.55 -4.40
N VAL A 19 -13.52 24.22 -5.57
CA VAL A 19 -13.04 23.65 -6.83
C VAL A 19 -11.54 23.41 -6.82
N ALA A 20 -10.74 24.32 -6.26
CA ALA A 20 -9.29 24.13 -6.13
C ALA A 20 -8.94 22.99 -5.16
N GLN A 21 -9.63 22.90 -4.02
CA GLN A 21 -9.43 21.83 -3.04
C GLN A 21 -9.82 20.46 -3.61
N SER A 22 -10.96 20.37 -4.31
CA SER A 22 -11.39 19.12 -4.97
C SER A 22 -10.42 18.65 -6.05
N LYS A 23 -9.81 19.55 -6.83
CA LYS A 23 -8.75 19.19 -7.78
C LYS A 23 -7.52 18.60 -7.09
N ARG A 24 -7.06 19.22 -5.99
CA ARG A 24 -5.94 18.70 -5.19
C ARG A 24 -6.26 17.32 -4.61
N LEU A 25 -7.47 17.12 -4.09
CA LEU A 25 -7.89 15.81 -3.57
C LEU A 25 -7.96 14.74 -4.67
N ALA A 26 -8.43 15.09 -5.87
CA ALA A 26 -8.44 14.19 -7.01
C ALA A 26 -7.01 13.82 -7.45
N GLU A 27 -6.08 14.77 -7.46
CA GLU A 27 -4.66 14.51 -7.73
C GLU A 27 -4.03 13.62 -6.67
N ILE A 28 -4.30 13.87 -5.38
CA ILE A 28 -3.82 13.02 -4.28
C ILE A 28 -4.36 11.59 -4.43
N ALA A 29 -5.66 11.43 -4.71
CA ALA A 29 -6.26 10.11 -4.92
C ALA A 29 -5.62 9.38 -6.11
N LYS A 30 -5.39 10.10 -7.23
CA LYS A 30 -4.70 9.55 -8.40
C LYS A 30 -3.28 9.10 -8.06
N LEU A 31 -2.51 9.92 -7.35
CA LEU A 31 -1.14 9.60 -6.94
C LEU A 31 -1.10 8.41 -5.98
N LYS A 32 -2.02 8.32 -5.02
CA LYS A 32 -2.13 7.17 -4.12
C LYS A 32 -2.41 5.87 -4.89
N THR A 33 -3.33 5.90 -5.86
CA THR A 33 -3.59 4.73 -6.70
C THR A 33 -2.37 4.35 -7.55
N ALA A 34 -1.64 5.33 -8.08
CA ALA A 34 -0.39 5.06 -8.79
C ALA A 34 0.66 4.41 -7.88
N ASN A 35 0.85 4.93 -6.66
CA ASN A 35 1.78 4.36 -5.68
C ASN A 35 1.47 2.88 -5.37
N LEU A 36 0.19 2.51 -5.24
CA LEU A 36 -0.18 1.10 -5.02
C LEU A 36 0.27 0.18 -6.17
N GLY A 37 0.22 0.67 -7.41
CA GLY A 37 0.75 -0.05 -8.57
C GLY A 37 2.27 -0.17 -8.56
N GLU A 38 2.97 0.88 -8.13
CA GLU A 38 4.43 0.86 -7.97
C GLU A 38 4.87 -0.06 -6.83
N GLU A 39 4.11 -0.13 -5.72
CA GLU A 39 4.37 -1.07 -4.63
C GLU A 39 4.29 -2.53 -5.08
N ASP A 40 3.30 -2.88 -5.92
CA ASP A 40 3.20 -4.22 -6.52
C ASP A 40 4.39 -4.50 -7.46
N THR A 41 4.79 -3.52 -8.25
CA THR A 41 5.98 -3.61 -9.11
C THR A 41 7.24 -3.87 -8.29
N ILE A 42 7.43 -3.16 -7.18
CA ILE A 42 8.57 -3.35 -6.26
C ILE A 42 8.54 -4.76 -5.65
N LYS A 43 7.38 -5.24 -5.19
CA LYS A 43 7.25 -6.60 -4.63
C LYS A 43 7.64 -7.65 -5.64
N LYS A 44 7.17 -7.54 -6.88
CA LYS A 44 7.54 -8.45 -7.98
C LYS A 44 9.03 -8.42 -8.27
N ALA A 45 9.62 -7.22 -8.33
CA ALA A 45 11.06 -7.06 -8.54
C ALA A 45 11.89 -7.70 -7.42
N TYR A 46 11.47 -7.61 -6.15
CA TYR A 46 12.16 -8.30 -5.04
C TYR A 46 12.08 -9.81 -5.15
N ILE A 47 10.93 -10.37 -5.55
CA ILE A 47 10.78 -11.81 -5.77
C ILE A 47 11.71 -12.26 -6.90
N GLU A 48 11.69 -11.56 -8.04
CA GLU A 48 12.55 -11.88 -9.18
C GLU A 48 14.03 -11.78 -8.82
N LEU A 49 14.44 -10.74 -8.10
CA LEU A 49 15.81 -10.57 -7.63
C LEU A 49 16.24 -11.70 -6.69
N GLY A 50 15.38 -12.11 -5.75
CA GLY A 50 15.64 -13.23 -4.86
C GLY A 50 15.80 -14.55 -5.60
N LYS A 51 14.96 -14.78 -6.63
CA LYS A 51 15.05 -15.96 -7.51
C LYS A 51 16.34 -15.97 -8.31
N LEU A 52 16.68 -14.87 -8.97
CA LEU A 52 17.93 -14.72 -9.72
C LEU A 52 19.15 -14.92 -8.81
N TYR A 53 19.14 -14.32 -7.61
CA TYR A 53 20.21 -14.49 -6.64
C TYR A 53 20.37 -15.96 -6.23
N TYR A 54 19.28 -16.63 -5.86
CA TYR A 54 19.35 -18.02 -5.46
C TYR A 54 19.75 -18.93 -6.64
N ALA A 55 19.35 -18.63 -7.87
CA ALA A 55 19.79 -19.37 -9.06
C ALA A 55 21.30 -19.24 -9.33
N GLU A 56 21.89 -18.05 -9.14
CA GLU A 56 23.30 -17.80 -9.41
C GLU A 56 24.24 -18.11 -8.24
N LYS A 57 23.76 -17.91 -7.00
CA LYS A 57 24.56 -17.92 -5.77
C LYS A 57 24.01 -18.84 -4.69
N GLY A 58 22.84 -19.44 -4.86
CA GLY A 58 22.18 -20.26 -3.83
C GLY A 58 22.97 -21.49 -3.39
N ALA A 59 23.87 -22.01 -4.22
CA ALA A 59 24.75 -23.14 -3.86
C ALA A 59 25.93 -22.75 -2.96
N ALA A 60 26.33 -21.48 -2.95
CA ALA A 60 27.40 -20.96 -2.11
C ALA A 60 27.12 -19.49 -1.73
N PRO A 61 26.04 -19.23 -0.98
CA PRO A 61 25.70 -17.89 -0.54
C PRO A 61 26.72 -17.41 0.50
N ASP A 62 26.95 -16.11 0.55
CA ASP A 62 27.84 -15.48 1.52
C ASP A 62 27.07 -14.56 2.48
N GLY A 63 27.72 -14.26 3.60
CA GLY A 63 27.25 -13.28 4.58
C GLY A 63 25.80 -13.50 5.03
N ALA A 64 24.99 -12.46 4.89
CA ALA A 64 23.60 -12.43 5.39
C ALA A 64 22.63 -13.33 4.61
N TYR A 65 23.01 -13.81 3.41
CA TYR A 65 22.12 -14.58 2.55
C TYR A 65 22.11 -16.07 2.84
N VAL A 66 23.12 -16.59 3.56
CA VAL A 66 23.26 -18.02 3.90
C VAL A 66 21.99 -18.56 4.54
N ALA A 67 21.51 -17.91 5.61
CA ALA A 67 20.31 -18.36 6.32
C ALA A 67 19.04 -18.30 5.47
N ALA A 68 18.97 -17.40 4.47
CA ALA A 68 17.83 -17.32 3.56
C ALA A 68 17.84 -18.48 2.55
N CYS A 69 19.00 -18.75 1.94
CA CYS A 69 19.17 -19.88 1.03
C CYS A 69 18.97 -21.24 1.72
N GLU A 70 19.52 -21.43 2.93
CA GLU A 70 19.32 -22.67 3.71
C GLU A 70 17.84 -22.92 4.02
N ARG A 71 17.05 -21.87 4.30
CA ARG A 71 15.60 -22.01 4.49
C ARG A 71 14.89 -22.44 3.20
N ILE A 72 15.30 -21.91 2.05
CA ILE A 72 14.76 -22.30 0.75
C ILE A 72 15.07 -23.78 0.47
N ASP A 73 16.30 -24.22 0.74
CA ASP A 73 16.71 -25.62 0.58
C ASP A 73 15.92 -26.56 1.48
N ALA A 74 15.81 -26.20 2.77
CA ALA A 74 15.03 -26.97 3.74
C ALA A 74 13.55 -27.08 3.34
N ALA A 75 12.96 -25.98 2.84
CA ALA A 75 11.58 -25.99 2.37
C ALA A 75 11.41 -26.88 1.13
N ARG A 76 12.35 -26.86 0.18
CA ARG A 76 12.32 -27.73 -1.01
C ARG A 76 12.40 -29.21 -0.65
N ALA A 77 13.32 -29.57 0.26
CA ALA A 77 13.43 -30.94 0.75
C ALA A 77 12.17 -31.40 1.51
N ALA A 78 11.55 -30.50 2.27
CA ALA A 78 10.28 -30.79 2.95
C ALA A 78 9.13 -31.00 1.96
N ILE A 79 9.08 -30.24 0.85
CA ILE A 79 8.07 -30.42 -0.20
C ILE A 79 8.24 -31.78 -0.89
N GLU A 80 9.48 -32.17 -1.21
CA GLU A 80 9.77 -33.51 -1.76
C GLU A 80 9.29 -34.61 -0.82
N THR A 81 9.67 -34.53 0.46
CA THR A 81 9.24 -35.49 1.50
C THR A 81 7.71 -35.55 1.64
N ASN A 82 7.05 -34.39 1.57
CA ASN A 82 5.59 -34.31 1.65
C ASN A 82 4.93 -34.91 0.41
N ASN A 83 5.48 -34.67 -0.79
CA ASN A 83 4.99 -35.24 -2.03
C ASN A 83 5.11 -36.77 -2.05
N ASP A 84 6.22 -37.32 -1.57
CA ASP A 84 6.41 -38.77 -1.43
C ASP A 84 5.34 -39.36 -0.51
N ARG A 85 5.11 -38.73 0.64
CA ARG A 85 4.07 -39.17 1.60
C ARG A 85 2.67 -39.05 1.02
N ILE A 86 2.39 -38.01 0.23
CA ILE A 86 1.11 -37.87 -0.49
C ILE A 86 0.94 -39.03 -1.48
N ALA A 87 1.99 -39.38 -2.23
CA ALA A 87 1.96 -40.49 -3.18
C ALA A 87 1.70 -41.84 -2.48
N GLU A 88 2.38 -42.11 -1.36
CA GLU A 88 2.14 -43.31 -0.55
C GLU A 88 0.69 -43.39 -0.06
N LEU A 89 0.15 -42.29 0.48
CA LEU A 89 -1.23 -42.25 0.96
C LEU A 89 -2.24 -42.44 -0.17
N LYS A 90 -1.99 -41.88 -1.36
CA LYS A 90 -2.82 -42.10 -2.55
C LYS A 90 -2.81 -43.58 -2.98
N ALA A 91 -1.66 -44.24 -2.95
CA ALA A 91 -1.55 -45.65 -3.28
C ALA A 91 -2.34 -46.57 -2.32
N VAL A 92 -2.38 -46.22 -1.03
CA VAL A 92 -3.16 -46.96 -0.02
C VAL A 92 -4.67 -46.77 -0.18
N ILE A 93 -5.13 -45.58 -0.59
CA ILE A 93 -6.56 -45.24 -0.71
C ILE A 93 -7.17 -45.77 -2.02
N GLY A 94 -6.33 -46.11 -3.02
CA GLY A 94 -6.75 -46.55 -4.35
C GLY A 94 -7.05 -45.36 -5.27
N GLU A 95 -6.60 -45.43 -6.52
CA GLU A 95 -6.55 -44.35 -7.54
C GLU A 95 -7.93 -43.83 -8.05
N GLY A 96 -8.95 -43.79 -7.20
CA GLY A 96 -10.28 -43.31 -7.52
C GLY A 96 -10.50 -41.88 -7.07
N LYS A 97 -10.25 -40.89 -7.94
CA LYS A 97 -10.59 -39.46 -7.81
C LYS A 97 -9.71 -38.59 -6.89
N THR A 98 -8.42 -38.53 -7.13
CA THR A 98 -7.69 -37.30 -6.78
C THR A 98 -6.92 -36.85 -8.00
N GLY A 99 -7.06 -35.57 -8.37
CA GLY A 99 -6.26 -34.98 -9.44
C GLY A 99 -4.77 -35.08 -9.14
N ASP A 100 -3.95 -34.65 -10.09
CA ASP A 100 -2.51 -34.48 -9.93
C ASP A 100 -2.22 -33.42 -8.83
N ASP A 101 -2.33 -33.85 -7.57
CA ASP A 101 -2.22 -33.02 -6.36
C ASP A 101 -0.77 -32.92 -5.87
N THR A 102 0.18 -33.16 -6.77
CA THR A 102 1.61 -33.04 -6.48
C THR A 102 1.91 -31.55 -6.33
N VAL A 103 2.43 -31.13 -5.17
CA VAL A 103 2.83 -29.75 -4.97
C VAL A 103 4.15 -29.53 -5.71
N ILE A 104 4.06 -29.02 -6.93
CA ILE A 104 5.20 -28.54 -7.68
C ILE A 104 5.55 -27.16 -7.12
N VAL A 105 6.82 -26.97 -6.74
CA VAL A 105 7.34 -25.62 -6.47
C VAL A 105 7.37 -24.89 -7.80
N ASP A 106 6.25 -24.28 -8.17
CA ASP A 106 6.15 -23.49 -9.39
C ASP A 106 6.99 -22.22 -9.24
N ASP A 107 7.97 -22.07 -10.13
CA ASP A 107 8.81 -20.87 -10.20
C ASP A 107 8.08 -19.70 -10.90
N GLY A 108 6.76 -19.82 -11.11
CA GLY A 108 5.88 -18.75 -11.55
C GLY A 108 5.65 -17.66 -10.48
N PRO A 109 4.79 -16.68 -10.76
CA PRO A 109 4.55 -15.57 -9.85
C PRO A 109 3.91 -16.10 -8.56
N ILE A 110 4.63 -15.96 -7.44
CA ILE A 110 4.12 -16.25 -6.10
C ILE A 110 3.02 -15.23 -5.82
N VAL A 111 1.77 -15.66 -5.93
CA VAL A 111 0.58 -14.86 -5.61
C VAL A 111 0.28 -14.96 -4.12
N ASP A 112 0.96 -14.09 -3.37
CA ASP A 112 0.65 -13.57 -2.04
C ASP A 112 0.67 -14.50 -0.80
N GLY A 113 1.25 -13.96 0.28
CA GLY A 113 1.23 -14.50 1.65
C GLY A 113 2.48 -14.13 2.49
N PRO A 114 2.36 -13.77 3.78
CA PRO A 114 1.32 -12.96 4.42
C PRO A 114 1.65 -11.46 4.30
N ALA A 115 0.60 -10.63 4.24
CA ALA A 115 0.71 -9.19 4.34
C ALA A 115 1.41 -8.79 5.64
N ALA A 116 2.64 -8.28 5.54
CA ALA A 116 3.17 -7.37 6.55
C ALA A 116 2.26 -6.14 6.53
N GLN A 117 1.40 -6.03 7.54
CA GLN A 117 0.48 -4.92 7.74
C GLN A 117 1.30 -3.61 7.71
N PRO A 118 0.99 -2.66 6.81
CA PRO A 118 1.41 -1.29 7.05
C PRO A 118 0.62 -0.80 8.28
N ALA A 119 1.38 -0.50 9.32
CA ALA A 119 0.88 0.13 10.53
C ALA A 119 0.11 1.43 10.20
N GLU A 120 -1.00 1.59 10.92
CA GLU A 120 -1.59 2.85 11.37
C GLU A 120 -2.01 3.87 10.30
N GLU A 121 -3.28 3.74 9.93
CA GLU A 121 -4.29 4.78 10.18
C GLU A 121 -3.79 6.24 10.19
N ALA A 122 -3.59 6.80 9.00
CA ALA A 122 -3.69 8.25 8.83
C ALA A 122 -5.17 8.63 8.95
N THR A 123 -5.66 8.71 10.18
CA THR A 123 -6.99 9.23 10.51
C THR A 123 -7.16 10.59 9.86
N GLN A 124 -8.26 10.72 9.15
CA GLN A 124 -8.82 11.93 8.59
C GLN A 124 -9.19 12.90 9.73
N ALA A 125 -8.19 13.53 10.35
CA ALA A 125 -8.37 14.39 11.52
C ALA A 125 -7.52 15.68 11.48
N ASP A 126 -6.96 16.05 10.32
CA ASP A 126 -6.14 17.28 10.18
C ASP A 126 -6.88 18.42 9.43
N PHE A 127 -8.21 18.38 9.39
CA PHE A 127 -9.01 19.47 8.81
C PHE A 127 -10.23 19.80 9.68
N ALA A 128 -9.96 20.09 10.95
CA ALA A 128 -10.71 21.02 11.78
C ALA A 128 -9.60 21.69 12.61
N GLU A 129 -9.25 22.96 12.45
CA GLU A 129 -10.10 24.14 12.57
C GLU A 129 -9.22 25.32 12.12
N GLU A 130 -9.45 25.92 10.94
CA GLU A 130 -8.98 27.28 10.68
C GLU A 130 -10.23 28.14 10.56
N GLU A 131 -10.65 28.63 11.74
CA GLU A 131 -11.71 29.62 11.89
C GLU A 131 -11.33 30.85 11.03
N PRO A 132 -12.18 31.30 10.09
CA PRO A 132 -11.85 32.47 9.32
C PRO A 132 -11.95 33.69 10.24
N ALA A 133 -10.81 34.27 10.58
CA ALA A 133 -10.72 35.51 11.33
C ALA A 133 -11.66 36.56 10.70
N ALA A 134 -12.71 36.91 11.44
CA ALA A 134 -13.63 37.97 11.08
C ALA A 134 -12.89 39.32 11.04
N PRO A 135 -13.13 40.20 10.06
CA PRO A 135 -12.43 41.48 9.98
C PRO A 135 -12.92 42.41 11.10
N GLU A 136 -12.03 42.80 11.99
CA GLU A 136 -12.27 43.85 13.00
C GLU A 136 -12.57 45.19 12.30
N GLN A 137 -13.66 45.84 12.71
CA GLN A 137 -14.01 47.19 12.30
C GLN A 137 -13.07 48.21 12.98
N PRO A 138 -12.75 49.36 12.34
CA PRO A 138 -11.92 50.38 12.97
C PRO A 138 -12.70 51.10 14.07
N GLU A 139 -12.21 51.00 15.31
CA GLU A 139 -12.75 51.71 16.46
C GLU A 139 -12.40 53.21 16.39
N GLU A 140 -13.44 54.00 16.54
CA GLU A 140 -13.51 55.45 16.49
C GLU A 140 -12.73 56.04 17.68
N ALA A 141 -11.57 56.66 17.42
CA ALA A 141 -10.83 57.40 18.43
C ALA A 141 -11.60 58.68 18.80
N ALA A 142 -12.46 58.57 19.82
CA ALA A 142 -13.06 59.69 20.51
C ALA A 142 -11.98 60.58 21.14
N LYS A 143 -12.08 61.88 20.84
CA LYS A 143 -11.46 62.99 21.58
C LYS A 143 -11.72 62.86 23.09
N THR A 144 -10.74 63.14 23.95
CA THR A 144 -10.79 64.29 24.91
C THR A 144 -9.47 64.46 25.69
N GLU A 145 -9.09 65.74 25.83
CA GLU A 145 -8.38 66.46 26.92
C GLU A 145 -7.17 65.79 27.62
N GLU A 146 -6.02 66.45 27.75
CA GLU A 146 -5.79 67.72 28.46
C GLU A 146 -4.64 68.55 27.85
#